data_AF-A0ABD1K3C0-F1
#
_entry.id   AF-A0ABD1K3C0-F1
#
_cell.length_a   1.000
_cell.length_b   1.000
_cell.length_c   1.000
_cell.angle_alpha   90.00
_cell.angle_beta   90.00
_cell.angle_gamma   90.00
#
_symmetry.space_group_name_H-M   'P 1'
#
loop_
_entity.id
_entity.type
_entity.pdbx_description
1 polymer ?
#
loop_
_entity_poly.entity_id
_entity_poly.type
_entity_poly.pdbx_seq_one_letter_code
_entity_poly.pdbx_strand_id
1 'polypeptide(L)' 'MHCIIGRFRCNGFNDCPDGSDEENCTGNPLLCSAARFHCRNGRCVDRSFLCNGENNCQDNTDEENCLTTERK' A
#
# COMPACT_ATOMS: atom_id res chain seq x y z
N MET A 1 15.13 17.25 13.73
CA MET A 1 15.69 16.52 12.58
C MET A 1 15.98 15.10 13.04
N HIS A 2 15.08 14.14 12.77
CA HIS A 2 15.31 12.73 13.06
C HIS A 2 15.88 12.10 11.79
N CYS A 3 17.06 11.48 11.88
CA CYS A 3 17.75 10.94 10.73
C CYS A 3 17.68 9.42 10.82
N ILE A 4 16.78 8.82 10.03
CA ILE A 4 16.69 7.37 9.89
C ILE A 4 17.62 6.89 8.78
N ILE A 5 18.10 5.65 8.89
CA ILE A 5 18.86 5.00 7.83
C ILE A 5 17.92 4.82 6.62
N GLY A 6 18.38 5.07 5.39
CA GLY A 6 17.54 5.04 4.19
C GLY A 6 16.76 3.74 3.98
N ARG A 7 17.19 2.62 4.59
CA ARG A 7 16.46 1.33 4.59
C ARG A 7 15.19 1.31 5.45
N PHE A 8 15.07 2.24 6.39
CA PHE A 8 13.93 2.39 7.28
C PHE A 8 12.87 3.32 6.68
N ARG A 9 13.20 3.99 5.57
CA ARG A 9 12.21 4.74 4.81
C ARG A 9 11.43 3.75 3.96
N CYS A 10 10.10 3.80 4.07
CA CYS A 10 9.20 2.96 3.32
C CYS A 10 9.38 1.45 3.60
N ASN A 11 9.60 1.08 4.85
CA ASN A 11 9.84 -0.30 5.27
C ASN A 11 8.61 -0.98 5.91
N GLY A 12 7.48 -0.29 5.99
CA GLY A 12 6.24 -0.75 6.61
C GLY A 12 6.18 -0.52 8.12
N PHE A 13 7.18 0.10 8.72
CA PHE A 13 7.25 0.40 10.15
C PHE A 13 7.36 1.91 10.36
N ASN A 14 6.61 2.39 11.34
CA ASN A 14 6.73 3.77 11.78
C ASN A 14 7.99 3.93 12.65
N ASP A 15 9.14 4.12 12.01
CA ASP A 15 10.43 4.37 12.68
C ASP A 15 10.61 5.86 13.04
N CYS A 16 9.86 6.76 12.40
CA CYS A 16 9.86 8.18 12.72
C CYS A 16 8.69 8.52 13.67
N PRO A 17 8.85 9.40 14.68
CA PRO A 17 7.75 9.74 15.59
C PRO A 17 6.53 10.38 14.90
N ASP A 18 6.70 10.87 13.68
CA ASP A 18 5.70 11.57 12.88
C ASP A 18 5.09 10.72 11.74
N GLY A 19 5.48 9.45 11.54
CA GLY A 19 4.99 8.68 10.37
C GLY A 19 5.63 9.03 9.04
N SER A 20 6.43 10.10 9.01
CA SER A 20 6.98 10.69 7.78
C SER A 20 7.90 9.77 6.97
N ASP A 21 8.44 8.73 7.57
CA ASP A 21 9.22 7.69 6.91
C ASP A 21 8.38 6.73 6.07
N GLU A 22 7.08 6.61 6.37
CA GLU A 22 6.10 5.78 5.67
C GLU A 22 5.13 6.60 4.81
N GLU A 23 5.31 7.92 4.75
CA GLU A 23 4.49 8.84 3.97
C GLU A 23 5.07 9.07 2.56
N ASN A 24 4.19 9.19 1.55
CA ASN A 24 4.55 9.47 0.15
C ASN A 24 5.60 8.50 -0.44
N CYS A 25 5.48 7.22 -0.11
CA CYS A 25 6.34 6.15 -0.61
C CYS A 25 5.98 5.70 -2.04
N THR A 26 5.69 6.68 -2.89
CA THR A 26 5.27 6.52 -4.28
C THR A 26 6.40 5.84 -5.06
N GLY A 27 6.22 4.56 -5.40
CA GLY A 27 7.18 3.78 -6.18
C GLY A 27 8.20 2.99 -5.37
N ASN A 28 8.03 2.85 -4.05
CA ASN A 28 8.91 1.99 -3.25
C ASN A 28 8.29 0.57 -3.11
N PRO A 29 8.85 -0.45 -3.78
CA PRO A 29 8.36 -1.84 -3.68
C PRO A 29 8.64 -2.48 -2.29
N LEU A 30 9.25 -1.73 -1.37
CA LEU A 30 9.48 -2.12 0.02
C LEU A 30 8.30 -1.78 0.95
N LEU A 31 7.44 -0.82 0.57
CA LEU A 31 6.36 -0.34 1.43
C LEU A 31 5.26 -1.39 1.63
N CYS A 32 4.98 -2.12 0.56
CA CYS A 32 4.13 -3.29 0.59
C CYS A 32 5.02 -4.48 0.22
N SER A 33 4.90 -5.59 0.96
CA SER A 33 5.53 -6.86 0.56
C SER A 33 5.26 -7.11 -0.94
N ALA A 34 6.15 -7.80 -1.67
CA ALA A 34 5.94 -8.08 -3.09
C ALA A 34 4.60 -8.81 -3.41
N ALA A 35 3.99 -9.41 -2.38
CA ALA A 35 2.67 -10.03 -2.40
C ALA A 35 1.49 -9.08 -2.08
N ARG A 36 1.73 -7.81 -1.78
CA ARG A 36 0.74 -6.79 -1.42
C ARG A 36 0.63 -5.70 -2.49
N PHE A 37 -0.57 -5.18 -2.66
CA PHE A 37 -0.92 -4.09 -3.55
C PHE A 37 -0.95 -2.76 -2.80
N HIS A 38 -0.39 -1.74 -3.43
CA HIS A 38 -0.38 -0.38 -2.90
C HIS A 38 -1.59 0.41 -3.43
N CYS A 39 -2.49 0.72 -2.52
CA CYS A 39 -3.64 1.59 -2.72
C CYS A 39 -3.25 3.01 -3.11
N ARG A 40 -4.14 3.73 -3.79
CA ARG A 40 -3.94 5.17 -4.05
C ARG A 40 -3.91 5.98 -2.75
N ASN A 41 -4.62 5.53 -1.73
CA ASN A 41 -4.66 6.14 -0.40
C ASN A 41 -3.47 5.74 0.50
N GLY A 42 -2.39 5.16 -0.05
CA GLY A 42 -1.19 4.77 0.71
C GLY A 42 -1.34 3.49 1.54
N ARG A 43 -2.52 2.86 1.55
CA ARG A 43 -2.74 1.56 2.19
C ARG A 43 -2.07 0.41 1.44
N CYS A 44 -1.64 -0.60 2.17
CA CYS A 44 -1.24 -1.88 1.59
C CYS A 44 -2.32 -2.93 1.83
N VAL A 45 -2.89 -3.47 0.76
CA VAL A 45 -3.79 -4.63 0.82
C VAL A 45 -3.10 -5.85 0.23
N ASP A 46 -3.53 -7.06 0.58
CA ASP A 46 -2.99 -8.25 -0.06
C ASP A 46 -3.36 -8.28 -1.55
N ARG A 47 -2.48 -8.79 -2.42
CA ARG A 47 -2.85 -8.99 -3.82
C ARG A 47 -4.01 -9.96 -3.98
N SER A 48 -4.23 -10.84 -2.99
CA SER A 48 -5.40 -11.73 -2.92
C SER A 48 -6.72 -10.96 -2.70
N PHE A 49 -6.64 -9.72 -2.24
CA PHE A 49 -7.78 -8.81 -2.09
C PHE A 49 -7.98 -7.89 -3.30
N LEU A 50 -7.16 -7.99 -4.34
CA LEU A 50 -7.45 -7.31 -5.59
C LEU A 50 -8.59 -8.05 -6.29
N CYS A 51 -9.58 -7.30 -6.78
CA CYS A 51 -10.71 -7.85 -7.52
C CYS A 51 -11.52 -8.90 -6.74
N ASN A 52 -11.56 -8.83 -5.41
CA ASN A 52 -12.28 -9.81 -4.60
C ASN A 52 -13.74 -9.43 -4.34
N GLY A 53 -14.18 -8.26 -4.81
CA GLY A 53 -15.50 -7.69 -4.57
C GLY A 53 -15.67 -6.99 -3.23
N GLU A 54 -14.60 -6.90 -2.43
CA GLU A 54 -14.57 -6.22 -1.14
C GLU A 54 -13.69 -4.98 -1.22
N ASN A 55 -14.13 -3.90 -0.58
CA ASN A 55 -13.34 -2.69 -0.52
C ASN A 55 -12.30 -2.79 0.60
N ASN A 56 -11.16 -3.40 0.33
CA ASN A 56 -10.06 -3.49 1.30
C ASN A 56 -9.26 -2.17 1.35
N CYS A 57 -9.25 -1.45 0.25
CA CYS A 57 -8.45 -0.24 0.08
C CYS A 57 -9.05 1.04 0.70
N GLN A 58 -10.31 1.01 1.16
CA GLN A 58 -11.13 2.17 1.56
C GLN A 58 -11.40 3.21 0.45
N ASP A 59 -10.68 3.11 -0.66
CA ASP A 59 -10.72 4.01 -1.83
C ASP A 59 -11.22 3.30 -3.10
N ASN A 60 -11.58 2.00 -3.02
CA ASN A 60 -11.89 1.11 -4.16
C ASN A 60 -10.73 0.89 -5.13
N THR A 61 -9.53 1.41 -4.87
CA THR A 61 -8.45 1.31 -5.85
C THR A 61 -8.01 -0.14 -6.12
N ASP A 62 -8.27 -1.05 -5.19
CA ASP A 62 -8.13 -2.50 -5.31
C ASP A 62 -9.15 -3.16 -6.24
N GLU A 63 -10.32 -2.54 -6.40
CA GLU A 63 -11.43 -3.03 -7.22
C GLU A 63 -11.60 -2.24 -8.55
N GLU A 64 -11.01 -1.05 -8.67
CA GLU A 64 -11.19 -0.16 -9.84
C GLU A 64 -10.47 -0.62 -11.12
N ASN A 65 -9.40 -1.41 -11.02
CA ASN A 65 -8.62 -1.86 -12.19
C ASN A 65 -8.81 -3.34 -12.50
N CYS A 66 -9.98 -3.89 -12.18
CA CYS A 66 -10.29 -5.26 -12.53
C CYS A 66 -10.73 -5.38 -13.99
N LEU A 67 -9.83 -5.85 -14.86
CA LEU A 67 -10.06 -5.97 -16.31
C LEU A 67 -11.13 -7.01 -16.71
N THR A 68 -11.78 -7.68 -15.76
CA THR A 68 -12.77 -8.71 -16.07
C THR A 68 -13.98 -8.60 -15.16
N THR A 69 -15.07 -8.10 -15.75
CA THR A 69 -16.44 -8.55 -15.56
C THR A 69 -16.51 -9.96 -14.96
N GLU A 70 -16.75 -10.10 -13.66
CA GLU A 70 -17.45 -11.27 -13.12
C GLU A 70 -18.38 -10.76 -12.03
N ARG A 71 -19.58 -10.37 -12.48
CA ARG A 71 -20.73 -10.22 -11.60
C ARG A 71 -20.92 -11.54 -10.86
N LYS A 72 -20.81 -11.52 -9.53
CA LYS A 72 -21.49 -12.51 -8.71
C LYS A 72 -23.00 -12.25 -8.68
#